data_AF-A4KVT9-F1
#
_entry.id   AF-A4KVT9-F1
#
_cell.length_a   1.000
_cell.length_b   1.000
_cell.length_c   1.000
_cell.angle_alpha   90.00
_cell.angle_beta   90.00
_cell.angle_gamma   90.00
#
_symmetry.space_group_name_H-M   'P 1'
#
loop_
_entity.id
_entity.type
_entity.pdbx_description
1 polymer ?
#
loop_
_entity_poly.entity_id
_entity_poly.type
_entity_poly.pdbx_seq_one_letter_code
_entity_poly.pdbx_strand_id
1 'polypeptide(L)' 'LGVVTGITLEFQFGTNWSRYSEYVGDIFGSLLAIEATLAFFLESTFLAVWAFGWDKVSKKVHLFAICAVAFASNMSAL' A
#
# COMPACT_ATOMS: atom_id res chain seq x y z
N LEU A 1 -5.86 7.31 9.40
CA LEU A 1 -6.73 8.14 8.52
C LEU A 1 -6.42 7.92 7.05
N GLY A 2 -5.14 8.01 6.62
CA GLY A 2 -4.73 7.81 5.22
C GLY A 2 -5.24 6.52 4.55
N VAL A 3 -5.16 5.38 5.23
CA VAL A 3 -5.69 4.09 4.72
C VAL A 3 -7.18 4.15 4.38
N VAL A 4 -7.99 4.74 5.27
CA VAL A 4 -9.45 4.84 5.09
C VAL A 4 -9.78 5.73 3.89
N THR A 5 -9.06 6.84 3.73
CA THR A 5 -9.23 7.71 2.57
C THR A 5 -8.76 7.05 1.28
N GLY A 6 -7.68 6.27 1.30
CA GLY A 6 -7.16 5.54 0.15
C GLY A 6 -8.16 4.50 -0.39
N ILE A 7 -8.71 3.66 0.50
CA ILE A 7 -9.74 2.67 0.15
C ILE A 7 -10.95 3.35 -0.50
N THR A 8 -11.38 4.48 0.08
CA THR A 8 -12.53 5.23 -0.46
C THR A 8 -12.25 5.74 -1.88
N LEU A 9 -11.02 6.21 -2.16
CA LEU A 9 -10.62 6.68 -3.49
C LEU A 9 -10.53 5.55 -4.51
N GLU A 10 -9.99 4.39 -4.12
CA GLU A 10 -9.90 3.21 -5.01
C GLU A 10 -11.30 2.76 -5.47
N PHE A 11 -12.25 2.65 -4.54
CA PHE A 11 -13.61 2.25 -4.88
C PHE A 11 -14.40 3.30 -5.67
N GLN A 12 -14.04 4.59 -5.59
CA GLN A 12 -14.71 5.63 -6.38
C GLN A 12 -14.58 5.42 -7.89
N PHE A 13 -13.47 4.83 -8.36
CA PHE A 13 -13.32 4.49 -9.78
C PHE A 13 -14.43 3.53 -10.24
N GLY A 14 -14.77 2.52 -9.41
CA GLY A 14 -15.84 1.58 -9.71
C GLY A 14 -17.26 2.14 -9.56
N THR A 15 -17.52 2.92 -8.50
CA THR A 15 -18.89 3.38 -8.20
C THR A 15 -19.32 4.60 -9.00
N ASN A 16 -18.43 5.59 -9.16
CA ASN A 16 -18.76 6.88 -9.76
C ASN A 16 -18.21 7.02 -11.19
N TRP A 17 -17.22 6.21 -11.59
CA TRP A 17 -16.51 6.33 -12.87
C TRP A 17 -16.50 5.02 -13.67
N SER A 18 -17.56 4.22 -13.60
CA SER A 18 -17.63 2.87 -14.19
C SER A 18 -17.28 2.82 -15.70
N ARG A 19 -17.78 3.76 -16.50
CA ARG A 19 -17.47 3.83 -17.95
C ARG A 19 -16.00 4.18 -18.23
N TYR A 20 -15.37 4.97 -17.37
CA TYR A 20 -13.94 5.26 -17.47
C TYR A 20 -13.14 4.00 -17.12
N SER A 21 -13.48 3.32 -16.03
CA SER A 21 -12.85 2.07 -15.63
C SER A 21 -12.99 0.96 -16.68
N GLU A 22 -14.12 0.87 -17.39
CA GLU A 22 -14.29 -0.08 -18.49
C GLU A 22 -13.39 0.27 -19.70
N TYR A 23 -13.20 1.56 -19.99
CA TYR A 23 -12.45 2.01 -21.16
C TYR A 23 -10.93 1.96 -20.97
N VAL A 24 -10.41 2.27 -19.77
CA VAL A 24 -8.96 2.30 -19.48
C VAL A 24 -8.50 1.23 -18.50
N GLY A 25 -9.40 0.37 -18.04
CA GLY A 25 -9.14 -0.59 -16.96
C GLY A 25 -8.00 -1.57 -17.22
N ASP A 26 -7.82 -2.01 -18.47
CA ASP A 26 -6.74 -2.93 -18.83
C ASP A 26 -5.34 -2.32 -18.57
N ILE A 27 -5.19 -1.01 -18.77
CA ILE A 27 -3.91 -0.31 -18.57
C ILE A 27 -3.83 0.22 -17.14
N PHE A 28 -4.86 0.95 -16.69
CA PHE A 28 -4.83 1.65 -15.41
C PHE A 28 -5.05 0.72 -14.22
N GLY A 29 -5.91 -0.30 -14.36
CA GLY A 29 -6.23 -1.23 -13.29
C GLY A 29 -5.07 -2.15 -12.91
N SER A 30 -4.23 -2.54 -13.88
CA SER A 30 -3.05 -3.35 -13.60
C SER A 30 -2.00 -2.62 -12.75
N LEU A 31 -1.82 -1.31 -12.95
CA LEU A 31 -0.96 -0.46 -12.12
C LEU A 31 -1.47 -0.37 -10.67
N LEU A 32 -2.77 -0.09 -10.48
CA LEU A 32 -3.39 -0.04 -9.15
C LEU A 32 -3.29 -1.39 -8.41
N ALA A 33 -3.50 -2.50 -9.12
CA ALA A 33 -3.37 -3.83 -8.54
C ALA A 33 -1.92 -4.12 -8.09
N ILE A 34 -0.93 -3.68 -8.86
CA ILE A 34 0.49 -3.81 -8.50
C ILE A 34 0.81 -2.97 -7.26
N GLU A 35 0.34 -1.72 -7.21
CA GLU A 35 0.53 -0.84 -6.05
C GLU A 35 -0.04 -1.48 -4.77
N ALA A 36 -1.29 -1.97 -4.83
CA ALA A 36 -1.97 -2.58 -3.70
C ALA A 36 -1.27 -3.88 -3.22
N THR A 37 -0.82 -4.72 -4.16
CA THR A 37 -0.24 -6.03 -3.80
C THR A 37 1.23 -5.95 -3.40
N LEU A 38 2.03 -5.07 -3.99
CA LEU A 38 3.44 -4.93 -3.65
C LEU A 38 3.66 -3.86 -2.57
N ALA A 39 3.33 -2.60 -2.85
CA ALA A 39 3.71 -1.49 -1.99
C ALA A 39 2.85 -1.47 -0.72
N PHE A 40 1.54 -1.53 -0.87
CA PHE A 40 0.61 -1.41 0.26
C PHE A 40 0.69 -2.61 1.22
N PHE A 41 0.82 -3.82 0.66
CA PHE A 41 0.98 -5.03 1.47
C PHE A 41 2.32 -5.05 2.23
N LEU A 42 3.40 -4.65 1.57
CA LEU A 42 4.73 -4.59 2.19
C LEU A 42 4.76 -3.52 3.28
N GLU A 43 4.23 -2.32 3.01
CA GLU A 43 4.08 -1.26 4.00
C GLU A 43 3.29 -1.75 5.22
N SER A 44 2.07 -2.24 5.01
CA SER A 44 1.17 -2.67 6.09
C SER A 44 1.76 -3.78 6.95
N THR A 45 2.46 -4.74 6.33
CA THR A 45 3.08 -5.87 7.04
C THR A 45 4.26 -5.43 7.90
N PHE A 46 5.20 -4.68 7.33
CA PHE A 46 6.38 -4.23 8.10
C PHE A 46 6.04 -3.15 9.12
N LEU A 47 5.01 -2.35 8.88
CA LEU A 47 4.52 -1.36 9.84
C LEU A 47 3.86 -2.06 11.04
N ALA A 48 3.17 -3.19 10.83
CA ALA A 48 2.71 -4.04 11.93
C ALA A 48 3.89 -4.66 12.71
N VAL A 49 4.92 -5.16 12.02
CA VAL A 49 6.14 -5.67 12.68
C VAL A 49 6.83 -4.59 13.50
N TRP A 50 6.91 -3.36 13.00
CA TRP A 50 7.49 -2.23 13.72
C TRP A 50 6.64 -1.80 14.94
N ALA A 51 5.32 -1.76 14.79
CA ALA A 51 4.43 -1.37 15.89
C ALA A 51 4.44 -2.39 17.05
N PHE A 52 4.45 -3.70 16.74
CA PHE A 52 4.33 -4.76 17.76
C PHE A 52 5.66 -5.48 18.07
N GLY A 53 6.74 -5.14 17.38
CA GLY A 53 8.01 -5.87 17.42
C GLY A 53 9.01 -5.43 18.48
N TRP A 54 8.76 -4.34 19.23
CA TRP A 54 9.72 -3.72 20.15
C TRP A 54 10.46 -4.70 21.07
N ASP A 55 9.74 -5.65 21.69
CA ASP A 55 10.31 -6.67 22.58
C ASP A 55 10.34 -8.08 21.95
N LYS A 56 9.87 -8.24 20.71
CA LYS A 56 9.71 -9.53 20.03
C LYS A 56 10.72 -9.77 18.92
N VAL A 57 11.36 -8.72 18.41
CA VAL A 57 12.38 -8.81 17.35
C VAL A 57 13.68 -8.13 17.76
N SER A 58 14.80 -8.56 17.15
CA SER A 58 16.09 -7.92 17.41
C SER A 58 16.11 -6.47 16.92
N LYS A 59 16.90 -5.61 17.58
CA LYS A 59 17.03 -4.18 17.23
C LYS A 59 17.38 -3.93 15.75
N LYS A 60 18.14 -4.85 15.13
CA LYS A 60 18.49 -4.77 13.70
C LYS A 60 17.28 -5.02 12.79
N VAL A 61 16.45 -6.00 13.14
CA VAL A 61 15.22 -6.32 12.39
C VAL A 61 14.20 -5.19 12.56
N HIS A 62 14.14 -4.59 13.74
CA HIS A 62 13.28 -3.44 13.99
C HIS A 62 13.66 -2.20 13.15
N LEU A 63 14.97 -1.93 13.02
CA LEU A 63 15.47 -0.87 12.13
C LEU A 63 15.20 -1.20 10.66
N PHE A 64 15.42 -2.46 10.26
CA PHE A 64 15.12 -2.90 8.90
C PHE A 64 13.64 -2.73 8.56
N ALA A 65 12.73 -3.07 9.48
CA ALA A 65 11.29 -2.94 9.29
C ALA A 65 10.89 -1.49 8.95
N ILE A 66 11.40 -0.49 9.69
CA ILE A 66 11.05 0.91 9.40
C ILE A 66 11.69 1.43 8.10
N CYS A 67 12.90 0.97 7.76
CA CYS A 67 13.52 1.30 6.47
C CYS A 67 12.75 0.67 5.29
N ALA A 68 12.25 -0.56 5.45
CA ALA A 68 11.44 -1.24 4.46
C ALA A 68 10.08 -0.53 4.26
N VAL A 69 9.46 -0.07 5.35
CA VAL A 69 8.24 0.78 5.29
C VAL A 69 8.53 2.05 4.50
N ALA A 70 9.59 2.78 4.83
CA ALA A 70 9.94 4.01 4.11
C ALA A 70 10.17 3.77 2.61
N PHE A 71 10.82 2.66 2.24
CA PHE A 71 11.00 2.28 0.85
C PHE A 71 9.69 1.93 0.14
N ALA A 72 8.81 1.14 0.77
CA ALA A 72 7.50 0.82 0.23
C ALA A 72 6.62 2.06 0.01
N SER A 73 6.60 3.00 0.96
CA SER A 73 5.82 4.23 0.80
C SER A 73 6.31 5.07 -0.38
N ASN A 74 7.63 5.09 -0.63
CA ASN A 74 8.18 5.75 -1.81
C ASN A 74 7.86 5.00 -3.11
N MET A 75 7.80 3.66 -3.07
CA MET A 75 7.35 2.87 -4.22
C MET A 75 5.86 3.05 -4.54
N SER A 76 5.00 3.21 -3.53
CA SER A 76 3.57 3.50 -3.75
C SER A 76 3.36 4.86 -4.41
N ALA A 77 4.25 5.82 -4.14
CA ALA A 77 4.18 7.14 -4.73
C ALA A 77 4.72 7.23 -6.17
N LEU A 78 5.41 6.20 -6.66
CA LEU A 78 6.07 6.15 -7.96
C LEU A 78 5.17 5.47 -9.00
#